data_AF-A0A955GFL0-F1
#
_entry.id   AF-A0A955GFL0-F1
#
_cell.length_a   1.000
_cell.length_b   1.000
_cell.length_c   1.000
_cell.angle_alpha   90.00
_cell.angle_beta   90.00
_cell.angle_gamma   90.00
#
_symmetry.space_group_name_H-M   'P 1'
#
loop_
_entity.id
_entity.type
_entity.pdbx_description
1 polymer ?
#
loop_
_entity_poly.entity_id
_entity_poly.type
_entity_poly.pdbx_seq_one_letter_code
_entity_poly.pdbx_strand_id
1 'polypeptide(L)'
;MKRLFSNRKTIPFVTLAVVLFAGFFSANIPKSSALSGSDFQAGRIIDNSVFFNTGAINVQQIQEFLNSKVPSCDTNGTQTIYDSSYGDTVTRAVYSSRRGVSTPFTCLKDYYQNIPGVTNSGSDLCGGSIGGGTKSAAQLIYEASVACGINPEVLIVLLQKEQSLVSDDWP
;
A
#
# COMPACT_ATOMS: atom_id res chain seq x y z
N MET A 1 -68.58 -34.34 -4.33
CA MET A 1 -68.38 -34.54 -2.87
C MET A 1 -66.86 -34.46 -2.66
N LYS A 2 -66.20 -33.42 -2.13
CA LYS A 2 -66.29 -32.84 -0.78
C LYS A 2 -65.48 -31.50 -0.78
N ARG A 3 -66.20 -30.42 -0.49
CA ARG A 3 -65.84 -29.18 0.26
C ARG A 3 -64.49 -28.46 0.03
N LEU A 4 -64.62 -27.28 -0.57
CA LEU A 4 -63.78 -26.08 -0.41
C LEU A 4 -63.59 -25.72 1.08
N PHE A 5 -62.36 -25.42 1.50
CA PHE A 5 -62.09 -24.63 2.69
C PHE A 5 -61.15 -23.47 2.35
N SER A 6 -61.75 -22.29 2.33
CA SER A 6 -61.14 -20.95 2.28
C SER A 6 -60.37 -20.69 3.57
N ASN A 7 -59.11 -20.28 3.47
CA ASN A 7 -58.33 -19.81 4.62
C ASN A 7 -58.06 -18.30 4.45
N ARG A 8 -58.93 -17.51 5.09
CA ARG A 8 -58.94 -16.04 5.03
C ARG A 8 -57.97 -15.50 6.08
N LYS A 9 -56.72 -15.19 5.68
CA LYS A 9 -55.82 -14.40 6.53
C LYS A 9 -56.13 -12.92 6.33
N THR A 10 -56.70 -12.32 7.37
CA THR A 10 -56.97 -10.88 7.51
C THR A 10 -55.65 -10.12 7.65
N ILE A 11 -55.34 -9.26 6.67
CA ILE A 11 -54.19 -8.34 6.72
C ILE A 11 -54.66 -7.04 7.40
N PRO A 12 -54.10 -6.63 8.55
CA PRO A 12 -54.51 -5.41 9.22
C PRO A 12 -54.03 -4.17 8.46
N PHE A 13 -55.00 -3.31 8.17
CA PHE A 13 -54.95 -2.02 7.51
C PHE A 13 -54.33 -0.94 8.43
N VAL A 14 -53.03 -1.01 8.74
CA VAL A 14 -52.30 0.04 9.47
C VAL A 14 -50.85 -0.04 9.00
N THR A 15 -50.39 0.71 7.98
CA THR A 15 -49.86 2.08 8.09
C THR A 15 -49.73 2.71 6.69
N LEU A 16 -50.84 3.18 6.13
CA LEU A 16 -50.86 3.97 4.89
C LEU A 16 -50.65 5.47 5.21
N ALA A 17 -49.49 5.87 5.77
CA ALA A 17 -49.22 7.29 6.06
C ALA A 17 -47.74 7.65 6.37
N VAL A 18 -46.70 7.12 5.70
CA VAL A 18 -45.31 7.64 5.86
C VAL A 18 -44.47 7.58 4.57
N VAL A 19 -45.01 7.93 3.39
CA VAL A 19 -44.17 8.10 2.16
C VAL A 19 -44.44 9.44 1.46
N LEU A 20 -44.56 10.52 2.23
CA LEU A 20 -44.55 11.90 1.72
C LEU A 20 -43.48 12.77 2.40
N PHE A 21 -42.40 12.13 2.87
CA PHE A 21 -41.11 12.77 3.02
C PHE A 21 -40.15 12.05 2.07
N ALA A 22 -40.40 12.19 0.76
CA ALA A 22 -39.32 12.13 -0.23
C ALA A 22 -38.44 13.37 0.01
N GLY A 23 -37.77 13.37 1.16
CA GLY A 23 -36.77 14.34 1.52
C GLY A 23 -35.77 14.36 0.40
N PHE A 24 -35.63 15.53 -0.19
CA PHE A 24 -34.64 15.90 -1.17
C PHE A 24 -33.26 15.57 -0.59
N PHE A 25 -32.83 14.31 -0.69
CA PHE A 25 -31.43 13.95 -0.50
C PHE A 25 -30.72 14.57 -1.70
N SER A 26 -30.34 15.84 -1.57
CA SER A 26 -29.33 16.46 -2.42
C SER A 26 -28.08 15.63 -2.27
N ALA A 27 -27.91 14.64 -3.14
CA ALA A 27 -26.64 14.00 -3.37
C ALA A 27 -25.70 15.11 -3.84
N ASN A 28 -24.94 15.69 -2.90
CA ASN A 28 -23.75 16.45 -3.21
C ASN A 28 -22.76 15.46 -3.79
N ILE A 29 -22.92 15.12 -5.06
CA ILE A 29 -21.92 14.36 -5.81
C ILE A 29 -20.82 15.40 -6.09
N PRO A 30 -19.66 15.34 -5.42
CA PRO A 30 -18.55 16.18 -5.85
C PRO A 30 -18.28 15.80 -7.30
N LYS A 31 -18.49 16.76 -8.21
CA LYS A 31 -18.02 16.60 -9.59
C LYS A 31 -16.51 16.51 -9.48
N SER A 32 -15.96 15.33 -9.72
CA SER A 32 -14.53 15.18 -9.95
C SER A 32 -14.20 15.96 -11.22
N SER A 33 -13.65 17.15 -11.06
CA SER A 33 -13.03 17.88 -12.16
C SER A 33 -11.67 17.24 -12.40
N ALA A 34 -11.55 16.49 -13.49
CA ALA A 34 -10.25 16.03 -13.95
C ALA A 34 -9.38 17.26 -14.23
N LEU A 35 -8.23 17.35 -13.57
CA LEU A 35 -7.23 18.35 -13.93
C LEU A 35 -6.78 18.06 -15.37
N SER A 36 -6.85 19.06 -16.21
CA SER A 36 -6.32 19.00 -17.57
C SER A 36 -4.82 19.27 -17.53
N GLY A 37 -4.06 18.81 -18.53
CA GLY A 37 -2.65 19.19 -18.67
C GLY A 37 -2.44 20.70 -18.75
N SER A 38 -3.46 21.48 -19.14
CA SER A 38 -3.45 22.94 -19.08
C SER A 38 -3.42 23.52 -17.66
N ASP A 39 -3.84 22.72 -16.67
CA ASP A 39 -3.84 23.09 -15.24
C ASP A 39 -2.51 22.70 -14.57
N PHE A 40 -1.57 22.13 -15.33
CA PHE A 40 -0.23 21.80 -14.83
C PHE A 40 0.53 23.08 -14.46
N GLN A 41 0.75 23.24 -13.16
CA GLN A 41 1.54 24.34 -12.62
C GLN A 41 3.01 23.95 -12.63
N ALA A 42 3.73 24.22 -13.72
CA ALA A 42 5.15 23.88 -13.86
C ALA A 42 6.02 24.42 -12.71
N GLY A 43 5.65 25.57 -12.12
CA GLY A 43 6.32 26.16 -10.96
C GLY A 43 5.87 25.62 -9.59
N ARG A 44 4.88 24.71 -9.55
CA ARG A 44 4.33 24.09 -8.34
C ARG A 44 3.87 22.68 -8.66
N ILE A 45 4.84 21.82 -8.97
CA ILE A 45 4.59 20.39 -9.24
C ILE A 45 4.22 19.66 -7.94
N ILE A 46 4.94 19.97 -6.87
CA ILE A 46 4.67 19.53 -5.49
C ILE A 46 4.98 20.69 -4.54
N ASP A 47 4.19 20.83 -3.48
CA ASP A 47 4.45 21.87 -2.49
C ASP A 47 5.67 21.50 -1.64
N ASN A 48 6.54 22.49 -1.39
CA ASN A 48 7.74 22.30 -0.57
C ASN A 48 7.39 21.80 0.84
N SER A 49 6.30 22.29 1.42
CA SER A 49 5.81 21.85 2.72
C SER A 49 5.29 20.41 2.71
N VAL A 50 4.99 19.81 1.55
CA VAL A 50 4.65 18.40 1.43
C VAL A 50 5.91 17.58 1.17
N PHE A 51 6.76 18.01 0.23
CA PHE A 51 7.95 17.26 -0.18
C PHE A 51 8.99 17.12 0.93
N PHE A 52 9.15 18.15 1.77
CA PHE A 52 10.14 18.20 2.84
C PHE A 52 9.53 17.98 4.25
N ASN A 53 8.28 17.51 4.34
CA ASN A 53 7.66 17.17 5.62
C ASN A 53 8.12 15.79 6.11
N THR A 54 9.21 15.76 6.88
CA THR A 54 9.73 14.54 7.50
C THR A 54 8.79 13.95 8.56
N GLY A 55 7.86 14.74 9.10
CA GLY A 55 6.88 14.33 10.10
C GLY A 55 5.53 13.88 9.53
N ALA A 56 5.41 13.68 8.21
CA ALA A 56 4.16 13.31 7.56
C ALA A 56 3.59 11.98 8.08
N ILE A 57 4.45 10.96 8.18
CA ILE A 57 4.12 9.66 8.78
C ILE A 57 5.29 9.16 9.64
N ASN A 58 4.97 8.48 10.74
CA ASN A 58 5.96 7.89 11.62
C ASN A 58 6.28 6.43 11.24
N VAL A 59 7.25 5.82 11.93
CA VAL A 59 7.68 4.43 11.71
C VAL A 59 6.50 3.43 11.76
N GLN A 60 5.57 3.58 12.70
CA GLN A 60 4.43 2.67 12.84
C GLN A 60 3.51 2.78 11.61
N GLN A 61 3.20 3.99 11.18
CA GLN A 61 2.36 4.23 10.00
C GLN A 61 3.02 3.71 8.72
N ILE A 62 4.35 3.84 8.60
CA ILE A 62 5.10 3.23 7.50
C ILE A 62 4.95 1.71 7.55
N GLN A 63 5.14 1.09 8.71
CA GLN A 63 5.00 -0.36 8.85
C GLN A 63 3.59 -0.85 8.53
N GLU A 64 2.56 -0.16 9.01
CA GLU A 64 1.15 -0.44 8.68
C GLU A 64 0.88 -0.33 7.19
N PHE A 65 1.45 0.69 6.54
CA PHE A 65 1.36 0.85 5.10
C PHE A 65 2.04 -0.32 4.37
N LEU A 66 3.27 -0.70 4.72
CA LEU A 66 3.96 -1.85 4.11
C LEU A 66 3.17 -3.15 4.29
N ASN A 67 2.61 -3.38 5.49
CA ASN A 67 1.76 -4.54 5.76
C ASN A 67 0.48 -4.54 4.89
N SER A 68 -0.08 -3.36 4.60
CA SER A 68 -1.26 -3.25 3.74
C SER A 68 -0.97 -3.54 2.25
N LYS A 69 0.27 -3.32 1.81
CA LYS A 69 0.67 -3.53 0.40
C LYS A 69 1.01 -4.98 0.10
N VAL A 70 1.58 -5.70 1.07
CA VAL A 70 1.87 -7.12 0.95
C VAL A 70 1.29 -7.86 2.16
N PRO A 71 -0.01 -8.21 2.19
CA PRO A 71 -0.59 -8.88 3.35
C PRO A 71 0.03 -10.26 3.65
N SER A 72 0.54 -10.93 2.62
CA SER A 72 1.19 -12.24 2.72
C SER A 72 2.41 -12.30 1.81
N CYS A 73 3.53 -12.76 2.36
CA CYS A 73 4.75 -13.04 1.61
C CYS A 73 4.74 -14.48 1.13
N ASP A 74 5.14 -14.73 -0.12
CA ASP A 74 5.41 -16.10 -0.56
C ASP A 74 6.81 -16.54 -0.10
N THR A 75 7.05 -16.52 1.21
CA THR A 75 8.36 -16.78 1.84
C THR A 75 8.99 -18.09 1.38
N ASN A 76 8.18 -19.12 1.13
CA ASN A 76 8.65 -20.44 0.71
C ASN A 76 8.57 -20.66 -0.81
N GLY A 77 8.20 -19.63 -1.58
CA GLY A 77 8.11 -19.71 -3.04
C GLY A 77 7.14 -20.77 -3.53
N THR A 78 6.02 -20.96 -2.83
CA THR A 78 5.06 -22.04 -3.05
C THR A 78 4.13 -21.76 -4.22
N GLN A 79 3.93 -20.48 -4.58
CA GLN A 79 3.11 -20.14 -5.73
C GLN A 79 3.79 -20.57 -7.02
N THR A 80 3.01 -20.86 -8.06
CA THR A 80 3.52 -21.30 -9.36
C THR A 80 3.66 -20.15 -10.34
N ILE A 81 4.70 -20.20 -11.16
CA ILE A 81 4.96 -19.26 -12.26
C ILE A 81 5.36 -20.03 -13.52
N TYR A 82 4.98 -19.51 -14.68
CA TYR A 82 5.44 -20.01 -15.98
C TYR A 82 6.84 -19.46 -16.29
N ASP A 83 7.83 -20.33 -16.47
CA ASP A 83 9.19 -19.96 -16.83
C ASP A 83 9.39 -20.11 -18.34
N SER A 84 9.28 -18.99 -19.07
CA SER A 84 9.44 -18.98 -20.52
C SER A 84 10.83 -19.40 -21.00
N SER A 85 11.83 -19.37 -20.13
CA SER A 85 13.20 -19.82 -20.46
C SER A 85 13.27 -21.33 -20.67
N TYR A 86 12.40 -22.09 -19.99
CA TYR A 86 12.38 -23.55 -20.02
C TYR A 86 11.07 -24.13 -20.58
N GLY A 87 10.01 -23.30 -20.70
CA GLY A 87 8.71 -23.70 -21.21
C GLY A 87 7.88 -24.53 -20.22
N ASP A 88 8.15 -24.40 -18.91
CA ASP A 88 7.49 -25.15 -17.85
C ASP A 88 6.82 -24.24 -16.81
N THR A 89 5.87 -24.80 -16.06
CA THR A 89 5.30 -24.14 -14.88
C THR A 89 5.94 -24.76 -13.65
N VAL A 90 6.61 -23.92 -12.86
CA VAL A 90 7.34 -24.34 -11.66
C VAL A 90 6.94 -23.49 -10.48
N THR A 91 7.35 -23.88 -9.28
CA THR A 91 7.18 -23.01 -8.11
C THR A 91 8.11 -21.82 -8.21
N ARG A 92 7.74 -20.70 -7.59
CA ARG A 92 8.58 -19.50 -7.47
C ARG A 92 9.94 -19.83 -6.85
N ALA A 93 10.00 -20.75 -5.89
CA ALA A 93 11.27 -21.25 -5.34
C ALA A 93 12.17 -21.91 -6.41
N VAL A 94 11.59 -22.71 -7.31
CA VAL A 94 12.35 -23.32 -8.41
C VAL A 94 12.76 -22.25 -9.43
N TYR A 95 11.86 -21.33 -9.77
CA TYR A 95 12.17 -20.22 -10.68
C TYR A 95 13.32 -19.34 -10.16
N SER A 96 13.32 -18.96 -8.88
CA SER A 96 14.40 -18.17 -8.26
C SER A 96 15.69 -18.97 -8.16
N SER A 97 15.63 -20.26 -7.83
CA SER A 97 16.85 -21.07 -7.65
C SER A 97 17.61 -21.26 -8.96
N ARG A 98 16.91 -21.32 -10.11
CA ARG A 98 17.52 -21.26 -11.45
C ARG A 98 18.30 -19.96 -11.70
N ARG A 99 17.98 -18.88 -10.98
CA ARG A 99 18.61 -17.55 -11.05
C ARG A 99 19.52 -17.26 -9.86
N GLY A 100 19.82 -18.26 -9.04
CA GLY A 100 20.75 -18.15 -7.91
C GLY A 100 20.14 -17.54 -6.64
N VAL A 101 18.82 -17.40 -6.55
CA VAL A 101 18.14 -16.90 -5.35
C VAL A 101 17.38 -18.05 -4.69
N SER A 102 17.63 -18.30 -3.42
CA SER A 102 17.00 -19.39 -2.65
C SER A 102 16.06 -18.84 -1.57
N THR A 103 15.02 -19.61 -1.25
CA THR A 103 14.16 -19.40 -0.08
C THR A 103 14.97 -19.53 1.23
N PRO A 104 14.51 -18.90 2.34
CA PRO A 104 13.29 -18.12 2.46
C PRO A 104 13.40 -16.73 1.83
N PHE A 105 12.35 -16.29 1.15
CA PHE A 105 12.23 -14.94 0.64
C PHE A 105 11.73 -13.98 1.73
N THR A 106 12.25 -12.76 1.68
CA THR A 106 11.92 -11.71 2.66
C THR A 106 11.30 -10.54 1.93
N CYS A 107 10.02 -10.26 2.16
CA CYS A 107 9.41 -9.03 1.66
C CYS A 107 9.90 -7.83 2.46
N LEU A 108 9.78 -6.65 1.86
CA LEU A 108 10.14 -5.39 2.51
C LEU A 108 9.45 -5.19 3.87
N LYS A 109 8.19 -5.60 4.02
CA LYS A 109 7.45 -5.46 5.29
C LYS A 109 8.04 -6.28 6.45
N ASP A 110 8.68 -7.40 6.16
CA ASP A 110 9.25 -8.33 7.16
C ASP A 110 10.78 -8.20 7.23
N TYR A 111 11.35 -7.27 6.48
CA TYR A 111 12.77 -7.07 6.40
C TYR A 111 13.33 -6.51 7.70
N TYR A 112 14.40 -7.14 8.19
CA TYR A 112 15.22 -6.66 9.28
C TYR A 112 16.70 -6.86 8.95
N GLN A 113 17.52 -5.89 9.34
CA GLN A 113 18.98 -6.03 9.30
C GLN A 113 19.61 -5.36 10.52
N ASN A 114 20.75 -5.89 10.95
CA ASN A 114 21.62 -5.20 11.89
C ASN A 114 22.58 -4.32 11.08
N ILE A 115 22.55 -3.02 11.33
CA ILE A 115 23.45 -2.07 10.66
C ILE A 115 24.37 -1.38 11.67
N PRO A 116 25.61 -1.03 11.28
CA PRO A 116 26.39 -0.06 12.02
C PRO A 116 25.69 1.31 11.98
N GLY A 117 25.95 2.14 12.99
CA GLY A 117 25.51 3.54 12.93
C GLY A 117 26.22 4.26 11.78
N VAL A 118 25.46 5.03 11.01
CA VAL A 118 25.99 5.79 9.87
C VAL A 118 25.81 7.27 10.17
N THR A 119 26.90 8.03 10.12
CA THR A 119 26.86 9.49 10.14
C THR A 119 27.43 9.98 8.83
N ASN A 120 26.59 10.60 8.02
CA ASN A 120 27.02 11.16 6.75
C ASN A 120 27.56 12.57 7.00
N SER A 121 28.86 12.80 6.79
CA SER A 121 29.50 14.10 6.97
C SER A 121 29.19 15.11 5.84
N GLY A 122 28.05 14.96 5.15
CA GLY A 122 27.53 15.93 4.18
C GLY A 122 28.13 15.89 2.77
N SER A 123 29.00 14.94 2.41
CA SER A 123 29.56 14.89 1.05
C SER A 123 28.66 14.21 0.01
N ASP A 124 27.75 13.31 0.39
CA ASP A 124 26.96 12.50 -0.56
C ASP A 124 25.45 12.43 -0.21
N LEU A 125 24.78 13.58 -0.20
CA LEU A 125 23.31 13.73 -0.38
C LEU A 125 22.41 13.74 0.87
N CYS A 126 22.77 13.12 2.00
CA CYS A 126 21.97 13.21 3.23
C CYS A 126 22.85 13.63 4.41
N GLY A 127 22.56 14.76 5.05
CA GLY A 127 23.42 15.33 6.10
C GLY A 127 23.17 14.78 7.51
N GLY A 128 22.22 13.86 7.69
CA GLY A 128 21.89 13.28 8.99
C GLY A 128 22.59 11.95 9.30
N SER A 129 22.20 11.38 10.43
CA SER A 129 22.69 10.08 10.92
C SER A 129 21.56 9.07 11.01
N ILE A 130 21.88 7.81 10.72
CA ILE A 130 21.03 6.64 10.98
C ILE A 130 21.64 5.91 12.18
N GLY A 131 20.84 5.62 13.20
CA GLY A 131 21.34 4.95 14.39
C GLY A 131 21.83 3.53 14.08
N GLY A 132 22.73 2.97 14.88
CA GLY A 132 23.10 1.55 14.74
C GLY A 132 22.03 0.61 15.33
N GLY A 133 22.15 -0.68 15.01
CA GLY A 133 21.34 -1.75 15.60
C GLY A 133 20.46 -2.50 14.60
N THR A 134 19.62 -3.40 15.13
CA THR A 134 18.64 -4.14 14.33
C THR A 134 17.47 -3.24 13.98
N LYS A 135 17.21 -3.04 12.69
CA LYS A 135 16.15 -2.16 12.17
C LYS A 135 15.27 -2.86 11.17
N SER A 136 13.97 -2.54 11.22
CA SER A 136 13.04 -2.89 10.15
C SER A 136 13.22 -1.99 8.93
N ALA A 137 12.64 -2.39 7.79
CA ALA A 137 12.53 -1.49 6.63
C ALA A 137 11.82 -0.17 7.00
N ALA A 138 10.75 -0.21 7.80
CA ALA A 138 10.02 1.00 8.21
C ALA A 138 10.89 1.97 9.01
N GLN A 139 11.74 1.45 9.92
CA GLN A 139 12.70 2.27 10.66
C GLN A 139 13.75 2.88 9.73
N LEU A 140 14.30 2.10 8.80
CA LEU A 140 15.30 2.56 7.84
C LEU A 140 14.75 3.64 6.91
N ILE A 141 13.52 3.47 6.40
CA ILE A 141 12.85 4.45 5.55
C ILE A 141 12.63 5.77 6.32
N TYR A 142 12.13 5.70 7.55
CA TYR A 142 11.92 6.89 8.38
C TYR A 142 13.23 7.58 8.76
N GLU A 143 14.25 6.84 9.17
CA GLU A 143 15.55 7.41 9.53
C GLU A 143 16.24 8.02 8.31
N ALA A 144 16.12 7.40 7.13
CA ALA A 144 16.58 7.99 5.88
C ALA A 144 15.80 9.27 5.54
N SER A 145 14.47 9.28 5.72
CA SER A 145 13.64 10.46 5.47
C SER A 145 14.06 11.65 6.34
N VAL A 146 14.29 11.40 7.64
CA VAL A 146 14.80 12.40 8.58
C VAL A 146 16.22 12.84 8.22
N ALA A 147 17.11 11.91 7.89
CA ALA A 147 18.51 12.22 7.57
C ALA A 147 18.68 13.02 6.27
N CYS A 148 17.76 12.85 5.32
CA CYS A 148 17.77 13.55 4.03
C CYS A 148 16.83 14.78 4.00
N GLY A 149 15.99 14.96 5.03
CA GLY A 149 15.01 16.04 5.07
C GLY A 149 13.83 15.86 4.11
N ILE A 150 13.53 14.65 3.66
CA ILE A 150 12.51 14.35 2.65
C ILE A 150 11.30 13.69 3.32
N ASN A 151 10.10 13.92 2.80
CA ASN A 151 8.90 13.23 3.26
C ASN A 151 9.01 11.70 3.02
N PRO A 152 8.82 10.86 4.06
CA PRO A 152 8.89 9.40 3.92
C PRO A 152 7.90 8.82 2.89
N GLU A 153 6.73 9.44 2.67
CA GLU A 153 5.77 9.02 1.64
C GLU A 153 6.37 9.13 0.23
N VAL A 154 7.16 10.17 -0.03
CA VAL A 154 7.84 10.36 -1.32
C VAL A 154 8.88 9.25 -1.53
N LEU A 155 9.67 8.93 -0.50
CA LEU A 155 10.67 7.86 -0.58
C LEU A 155 10.01 6.51 -0.87
N ILE A 156 8.90 6.20 -0.22
CA ILE A 156 8.14 4.96 -0.45
C ILE A 156 7.63 4.88 -1.89
N VAL A 157 7.10 5.97 -2.44
CA VAL A 157 6.66 6.01 -3.85
C VAL A 157 7.84 5.79 -4.80
N LEU A 158 9.00 6.41 -4.53
CA LEU A 158 10.19 6.20 -5.35
C LEU A 158 10.70 4.75 -5.26
N LEU A 159 10.75 4.15 -4.07
CA LEU A 159 11.09 2.73 -3.90
C LEU A 159 10.17 1.83 -4.74
N GLN A 160 8.87 2.11 -4.74
CA GLN A 160 7.93 1.36 -5.56
C GLN A 160 8.15 1.60 -7.06
N LYS A 161 8.38 2.83 -7.50
CA LYS A 161 8.49 3.12 -8.93
C LYS A 161 9.79 2.63 -9.55
N GLU A 162 10.89 2.71 -8.81
CA GLU A 162 12.22 2.36 -9.33
C GLU A 162 12.53 0.86 -9.17
N GLN A 163 11.95 0.20 -8.16
CA GLN A 163 12.30 -1.18 -7.82
C GLN A 163 11.10 -2.12 -7.66
N SER A 164 9.86 -1.62 -7.73
CA SER A 164 8.62 -2.38 -7.43
C SER A 164 8.59 -3.04 -6.04
N LEU A 165 9.49 -2.63 -5.14
CA LEU A 165 9.83 -3.35 -3.93
C LEU A 165 8.74 -3.29 -2.84
N VAL A 166 7.89 -2.27 -2.85
CA VAL A 166 6.90 -2.03 -1.79
C VAL A 166 5.73 -3.00 -1.90
N SER A 167 5.36 -3.39 -3.13
CA SER A 167 4.29 -4.35 -3.40
C SER A 167 4.81 -5.76 -3.71
N ASP A 168 6.11 -5.97 -3.64
CA ASP A 168 6.72 -7.23 -4.04
C ASP A 168 6.55 -8.29 -2.94
N ASP A 169 5.89 -9.40 -3.29
CA ASP A 169 5.67 -10.53 -2.40
C ASP A 169 6.74 -11.63 -2.55
N TRP A 170 7.65 -11.49 -3.53
CA TRP A 170 8.69 -12.47 -3.86
C TRP A 170 9.74 -11.93 -4.88
N PRO A 171 11.05 -12.12 -4.66
CA PRO A 171 12.14 -11.60 -5.52
C PRO A 171 12.52 -12.46 -6.74
#